data_AF-A0A8C3D3C5-F1
#
_entry.id   AF-A0A8C3D3C5-F1
#
_cell.length_a   1.000
_cell.length_b   1.000
_cell.length_c   1.000
_cell.angle_alpha   90.00
_cell.angle_beta   90.00
_cell.angle_gamma   90.00
#
_symmetry.space_group_name_H-M   'P 1'
#
loop_
_entity.id
_entity.type
_entity.pdbx_description
1 polymer ?
#
loop_
_entity_poly.entity_id
_entity_poly.type
_entity_poly.pdbx_seq_one_letter_code
_entity_poly.pdbx_strand_id
1 'polypeptide(L)'
;MEPAVLERFHSPGKGNGLRSRRRVRPGELLYRDAPFAYVLTKQQLGSVCERCLRRNENLHRCSQCKVAKYCGRSCQKEAWLDHKQECRCLKSIEPNFPPDSVRLAGRIVFKLLRQSVCPSERLYSFSDLQSNTERLSEEMKDGLRHLAQTLQLYLKTEIQDESQLPPAIDFFQIFTKVPFFVLGTFLF
;
A
#
# COMPACT_ATOMS: atom_id res chain seq x y z
N MET A 1 9.83 -2.71 -30.06
CA MET A 1 9.77 -2.31 -28.64
C MET A 1 11.12 -2.64 -28.05
N GLU A 2 11.88 -1.64 -27.59
CA GLU A 2 13.19 -1.84 -26.95
C GLU A 2 13.06 -2.83 -25.77
N PRO A 3 13.96 -3.82 -25.65
CA PRO A 3 13.91 -4.76 -24.53
C PRO A 3 14.09 -4.02 -23.20
N ALA A 4 13.35 -4.45 -22.19
CA ALA A 4 13.47 -3.87 -20.84
C ALA A 4 14.93 -3.96 -20.36
N VAL A 5 15.46 -2.85 -19.83
CA VAL A 5 16.85 -2.74 -19.33
C VAL A 5 17.09 -3.69 -18.14
N LEU A 6 16.05 -3.94 -17.36
CA LEU A 6 16.05 -4.82 -16.21
C LEU A 6 15.28 -6.11 -16.51
N GLU A 7 15.77 -7.21 -15.98
CA GLU A 7 15.07 -8.50 -15.95
C GLU A 7 15.10 -9.11 -14.55
N ARG A 8 14.09 -9.93 -14.26
CA ARG A 8 14.04 -10.76 -13.04
C ARG A 8 15.10 -11.86 -13.15
N PHE A 9 15.71 -12.20 -12.03
CA PHE A 9 16.55 -13.39 -11.93
C PHE A 9 16.48 -13.98 -10.53
N HIS A 10 16.78 -15.28 -10.43
CA HIS A 10 16.99 -15.92 -9.13
C HIS A 10 18.43 -15.68 -8.67
N SER A 11 18.59 -15.06 -7.50
CA SER A 11 19.87 -14.83 -6.83
C SER A 11 20.13 -15.93 -5.81
N PRO A 12 21.17 -16.76 -5.99
CA PRO A 12 21.53 -17.81 -5.03
C PRO A 12 21.65 -17.27 -3.60
N GLY A 13 20.95 -17.93 -2.66
CA GLY A 13 20.95 -17.57 -1.24
C GLY A 13 20.20 -16.29 -0.87
N LYS A 14 19.59 -15.56 -1.82
CA LYS A 14 18.91 -14.28 -1.58
C LYS A 14 17.49 -14.20 -2.19
N GLY A 15 17.02 -15.29 -2.80
CA GLY A 15 15.72 -15.33 -3.46
C GLY A 15 15.73 -14.60 -4.80
N ASN A 16 14.68 -13.83 -5.08
CA ASN A 16 14.50 -13.14 -6.35
C ASN A 16 15.21 -11.78 -6.38
N GLY A 17 15.67 -11.35 -7.55
CA GLY A 17 16.33 -10.07 -7.75
C GLY A 17 16.06 -9.44 -9.12
N LEU A 18 16.67 -8.28 -9.34
CA LEU A 18 16.72 -7.59 -10.63
C LEU A 18 18.17 -7.48 -11.09
N ARG A 19 18.42 -7.80 -12.36
CA ARG A 19 19.72 -7.58 -13.01
C ARG A 19 19.54 -6.80 -14.30
N SER A 20 20.57 -6.09 -14.73
CA SER A 20 20.53 -5.43 -16.04
C SER A 20 20.90 -6.39 -17.17
N ARG A 21 20.24 -6.24 -18.31
CA ARG A 21 20.51 -6.99 -19.55
C ARG A 21 21.66 -6.38 -20.36
N ARG A 22 22.14 -5.18 -19.98
CA ARG A 22 23.20 -4.45 -20.68
C ARG A 22 24.05 -3.62 -19.71
N ARG A 23 25.11 -3.00 -20.25
CA ARG A 23 25.84 -1.98 -19.49
C ARG A 23 24.93 -0.78 -19.23
N VAL A 24 25.02 -0.27 -18.00
CA VAL A 24 24.33 0.92 -17.52
C VAL A 24 25.35 1.99 -17.17
N ARG A 25 25.02 3.26 -17.41
CA ARG A 25 25.90 4.39 -17.08
C ARG A 25 25.52 5.00 -15.72
N PRO A 26 26.47 5.58 -14.98
CA PRO A 26 26.14 6.37 -13.78
C PRO A 26 25.10 7.45 -14.10
N GLY A 27 24.06 7.55 -13.28
CA GLY A 27 22.95 8.51 -13.45
C GLY A 27 21.84 8.06 -14.43
N GLU A 28 21.98 6.90 -15.07
CA GLU A 28 20.97 6.40 -16.01
C GLU A 28 19.69 5.95 -15.30
N LEU A 29 18.52 6.42 -15.77
CA LEU A 29 17.22 6.00 -15.25
C LEU A 29 16.89 4.58 -15.71
N LEU A 30 16.92 3.62 -14.78
CA LEU A 30 16.63 2.20 -15.09
C LEU A 30 15.13 1.85 -14.96
N TYR A 31 14.45 2.47 -13.98
CA TYR A 31 13.06 2.19 -13.67
C TYR A 31 12.42 3.39 -12.95
N ARG A 32 11.14 3.64 -13.21
CA ARG A 32 10.30 4.59 -12.48
C ARG A 32 8.90 4.01 -12.43
N ASP A 33 8.23 4.17 -11.29
CA ASP A 33 6.83 3.81 -11.17
C ASP A 33 6.10 4.63 -10.12
N ALA A 34 4.78 4.60 -10.20
CA ALA A 34 3.92 5.02 -9.12
C ALA A 34 3.86 3.91 -8.05
N PRO A 35 3.64 4.24 -6.77
CA PRO A 35 3.41 3.22 -5.75
C PRO A 35 2.13 2.43 -6.04
N PHE A 36 2.15 1.14 -5.77
CA PHE A 36 0.96 0.27 -5.83
C PHE A 36 -0.16 0.82 -4.93
N ALA A 37 0.19 1.12 -3.68
CA ALA A 37 -0.61 1.82 -2.69
C ALA A 37 0.30 2.69 -1.82
N TYR A 38 -0.25 3.77 -1.26
CA TYR A 38 0.42 4.62 -0.28
C TYR A 38 -0.63 5.29 0.61
N VAL A 39 -0.19 5.74 1.78
CA VAL A 39 -0.95 6.56 2.73
C VAL A 39 -0.06 7.66 3.29
N LEU A 40 -0.64 8.77 3.71
CA LEU A 40 0.05 9.72 4.58
C LEU A 40 0.13 9.17 5.99
N THR A 41 1.26 9.37 6.66
CA THR A 41 1.37 9.05 8.08
C THR A 41 0.49 9.98 8.89
N LYS A 42 0.07 9.54 10.09
CA LYS A 42 -0.75 10.35 11.00
C LYS A 42 -0.16 11.76 11.22
N GLN A 43 1.16 11.89 11.31
CA GLN A 43 1.85 13.17 11.54
C GLN A 43 1.79 14.12 10.33
N GLN A 44 1.65 13.60 9.11
CA GLN A 44 1.57 14.41 7.89
C GLN A 44 0.12 14.73 7.48
N LEU A 45 -0.87 14.18 8.18
CA LEU A 45 -2.27 14.46 7.90
C LEU A 45 -2.57 15.94 8.09
N GLY A 46 -3.16 16.53 7.06
CA GLY A 46 -3.61 17.91 7.09
C GLY A 46 -2.53 18.97 6.87
N SER A 47 -1.27 18.58 6.67
CA SER A 47 -0.19 19.46 6.18
C SER A 47 0.23 19.15 4.74
N VAL A 48 -0.10 17.95 4.26
CA VAL A 48 0.21 17.46 2.92
C VAL A 48 -1.06 17.02 2.19
N CYS A 49 -1.11 17.24 0.87
CA CYS A 49 -2.18 16.72 0.04
C CYS A 49 -2.10 15.19 -0.09
N GLU A 50 -3.22 14.51 0.19
CA GLU A 50 -3.35 13.03 0.10
C GLU A 50 -3.13 12.46 -1.30
N ARG A 51 -3.19 13.29 -2.36
CA ARG A 51 -2.95 12.84 -3.74
C ARG A 51 -1.53 13.10 -4.23
N CYS A 52 -1.11 14.36 -4.23
CA CYS A 52 0.16 14.76 -4.86
C CYS A 52 1.34 14.77 -3.90
N LEU A 53 1.11 14.53 -2.60
CA LEU A 53 2.12 14.49 -1.54
C LEU A 53 2.89 15.81 -1.34
N ARG A 54 2.38 16.92 -1.89
CA ARG A 54 2.95 18.26 -1.69
C ARG A 54 2.36 18.92 -0.47
N ARG A 55 3.20 19.62 0.29
CA ARG A 55 2.77 20.52 1.37
C ARG A 55 1.90 21.63 0.81
N ASN A 56 0.86 22.00 1.54
CA ASN A 56 -0.01 23.12 1.19
C ASN A 56 -0.70 23.64 2.45
N GLU A 57 -0.74 24.96 2.63
CA GLU A 57 -1.37 25.61 3.79
C GLU A 57 -2.90 25.59 3.70
N ASN A 58 -3.45 25.55 2.49
CA ASN A 58 -4.88 25.62 2.18
C ASN A 58 -5.39 24.28 1.64
N LEU A 59 -5.48 23.28 2.52
CA LEU A 59 -6.02 21.97 2.18
C LEU A 59 -7.53 21.88 2.44
N HIS A 60 -8.27 21.38 1.46
CA HIS A 60 -9.70 21.09 1.55
C HIS A 60 -9.93 19.67 2.04
N ARG A 61 -10.66 19.50 3.14
CA ARG A 61 -11.03 18.18 3.66
C ARG A 61 -12.09 17.50 2.80
N CYS A 62 -12.02 16.18 2.71
CA CYS A 62 -13.11 15.35 2.23
C CYS A 62 -14.35 15.58 3.12
N SER A 63 -15.50 15.88 2.51
CA SER A 63 -16.73 16.17 3.25
C SER A 63 -17.33 14.94 3.94
N GLN A 64 -17.01 13.73 3.47
CA GLN A 64 -17.59 12.49 3.98
C GLN A 64 -16.84 11.96 5.20
N CYS A 65 -15.54 11.70 5.09
CA CYS A 65 -14.73 11.15 6.19
C CYS A 65 -14.03 12.20 7.05
N LYS A 66 -13.94 13.46 6.58
CA LYS A 66 -13.25 14.59 7.24
C LYS A 66 -11.73 14.38 7.53
N VAL A 67 -11.18 13.21 7.23
CA VAL A 67 -9.76 12.84 7.40
C VAL A 67 -8.91 13.29 6.22
N ALA A 68 -9.20 12.78 5.02
CA ALA A 68 -8.38 13.05 3.83
C ALA A 68 -8.47 14.52 3.45
N LYS A 69 -7.35 15.17 3.13
CA LYS A 69 -7.32 16.55 2.62
C LYS A 69 -6.55 16.69 1.31
N TYR A 70 -6.99 17.64 0.48
CA TYR A 70 -6.48 17.84 -0.88
C TYR A 70 -6.20 19.32 -1.16
N CYS A 71 -5.19 19.60 -1.98
CA CYS A 71 -4.86 20.98 -2.38
C CYS A 71 -5.85 21.59 -3.38
N GLY A 72 -6.84 20.82 -3.84
CA GLY A 72 -7.85 21.29 -4.78
C GLY A 72 -8.72 20.17 -5.33
N ARG A 73 -9.73 20.56 -6.11
CA ARG A 73 -10.73 19.64 -6.69
C ARG A 73 -10.12 18.59 -7.62
N SER A 74 -9.06 18.92 -8.37
CA SER A 74 -8.37 17.95 -9.26
C SER A 74 -7.79 16.79 -8.46
N CYS A 75 -6.97 17.10 -7.45
CA CYS A 75 -6.35 16.09 -6.58
C CYS A 75 -7.40 15.24 -5.85
N GLN A 76 -8.50 15.84 -5.40
CA GLN A 76 -9.61 15.09 -4.78
C GLN A 76 -10.25 14.12 -5.78
N LYS A 77 -10.55 14.58 -7.01
CA LYS A 77 -11.18 13.76 -8.06
C LYS A 77 -10.27 12.60 -8.47
N GLU A 78 -8.98 12.86 -8.69
CA GLU A 78 -8.00 11.84 -9.06
C GLU A 78 -7.78 10.80 -7.96
N ALA A 79 -7.78 11.21 -6.69
CA ALA A 79 -7.64 10.29 -5.56
C ALA A 79 -8.91 9.47 -5.29
N TRP A 80 -10.07 9.89 -5.81
CA TRP A 80 -11.35 9.31 -5.42
C TRP A 80 -11.43 7.80 -5.68
N LEU A 81 -10.85 7.34 -6.79
CA LEU A 81 -10.86 5.91 -7.12
C LEU A 81 -10.18 5.05 -6.04
N ASP A 82 -9.06 5.52 -5.48
CA ASP A 82 -8.33 4.80 -4.43
C ASP A 82 -8.85 5.16 -3.01
N HIS A 83 -9.52 6.30 -2.83
CA HIS A 83 -10.04 6.76 -1.54
C HIS A 83 -11.48 6.32 -1.24
N LYS A 84 -12.32 6.09 -2.25
CA LYS A 84 -13.78 5.92 -2.07
C LYS A 84 -14.17 4.88 -1.02
N GLN A 85 -13.53 3.70 -1.04
CA GLN A 85 -13.82 2.62 -0.09
C GLN A 85 -13.23 2.94 1.28
N GLU A 86 -11.95 3.36 1.34
CA GLU A 86 -11.29 3.85 2.56
C GLU A 86 -12.09 4.98 3.25
N CYS A 87 -12.73 5.85 2.47
CA CYS A 87 -13.55 6.95 2.96
C CYS A 87 -14.72 6.48 3.82
N ARG A 88 -15.38 5.37 3.41
CA ARG A 88 -16.50 4.81 4.17
C ARG A 88 -16.00 4.15 5.46
N CYS A 89 -14.88 3.43 5.38
CA CYS A 89 -14.22 2.82 6.54
C CYS A 89 -13.78 3.87 7.58
N LEU A 90 -13.13 4.96 7.13
CA LEU A 90 -12.69 6.04 8.02
C LEU A 90 -13.88 6.72 8.70
N LYS A 91 -14.97 6.96 7.97
CA LYS A 91 -16.19 7.54 8.53
C LYS A 91 -16.84 6.63 9.58
N SER A 92 -16.83 5.31 9.36
CA SER A 92 -17.52 4.37 10.25
C SER A 92 -16.85 4.16 11.61
N ILE A 93 -15.59 4.54 11.74
CA ILE A 93 -14.83 4.36 12.98
C ILE A 93 -14.64 5.67 13.76
N GLU A 94 -15.22 6.79 13.31
CA GLU A 94 -15.19 8.05 14.06
C GLU A 94 -15.63 7.83 15.52
N PRO A 95 -14.92 8.39 16.52
CA PRO A 95 -13.77 9.31 16.43
C PRO A 95 -12.39 8.63 16.36
N ASN A 96 -12.34 7.30 16.29
CA ASN A 96 -11.09 6.55 16.24
C ASN A 96 -10.36 6.73 14.90
N PHE A 97 -9.07 6.41 14.89
CA PHE A 97 -8.22 6.47 13.71
C PHE A 97 -7.29 5.25 13.66
N PRO A 98 -7.20 4.53 12.54
CA PRO A 98 -6.45 3.28 12.45
C PRO A 98 -4.94 3.54 12.31
N PRO A 99 -4.08 2.58 12.69
CA PRO A 99 -2.65 2.66 12.41
C PRO A 99 -2.36 2.84 10.92
N ASP A 100 -1.26 3.53 10.57
CA ASP A 100 -0.92 3.80 9.18
C ASP A 100 -0.68 2.51 8.38
N SER A 101 -0.11 1.47 9.01
CA SER A 101 0.05 0.13 8.42
C SER A 101 -1.30 -0.51 8.07
N VAL A 102 -2.31 -0.33 8.92
CA VAL A 102 -3.68 -0.82 8.69
C VAL A 102 -4.34 -0.06 7.53
N ARG A 103 -4.17 1.27 7.45
CA ARG A 103 -4.66 2.05 6.31
C ARG A 103 -4.01 1.60 4.99
N LEU A 104 -2.69 1.38 5.02
CA LEU A 104 -1.96 0.94 3.85
C LEU A 104 -2.43 -0.45 3.39
N ALA A 105 -2.55 -1.39 4.34
CA ALA A 105 -3.07 -2.73 4.06
C ALA A 105 -4.50 -2.67 3.49
N GLY A 106 -5.36 -1.80 4.02
CA GLY A 106 -6.71 -1.57 3.46
C GLY A 106 -6.68 -1.11 2.00
N ARG A 107 -5.82 -0.15 1.67
CA ARG A 107 -5.64 0.29 0.27
C ARG A 107 -5.09 -0.82 -0.62
N ILE A 108 -4.20 -1.68 -0.12
CA ILE A 108 -3.72 -2.86 -0.85
C ILE A 108 -4.88 -3.82 -1.14
N VAL A 109 -5.69 -4.17 -0.14
CA VAL A 109 -6.86 -5.05 -0.30
C VAL A 109 -7.81 -4.50 -1.37
N PHE A 110 -8.18 -3.22 -1.27
CA PHE A 110 -9.06 -2.58 -2.25
C PHE A 110 -8.46 -2.56 -3.67
N LYS A 111 -7.14 -2.37 -3.79
CA LYS A 111 -6.45 -2.43 -5.08
C LYS A 111 -6.48 -3.83 -5.69
N LEU A 112 -6.22 -4.86 -4.88
CA LEU A 112 -6.23 -6.26 -5.29
C LEU A 112 -7.64 -6.70 -5.71
N LEU A 113 -8.67 -6.31 -4.96
CA LEU A 113 -10.06 -6.60 -5.29
C LEU A 113 -10.51 -5.97 -6.62
N ARG A 114 -9.99 -4.79 -6.95
CA ARG A 114 -10.31 -4.12 -8.21
C ARG A 114 -9.71 -4.83 -9.44
N GLN A 115 -8.68 -5.65 -9.27
CA GLN A 115 -7.96 -6.36 -10.35
C GLN A 115 -7.56 -5.45 -11.53
N SER A 116 -7.35 -4.16 -11.27
CA SER A 116 -6.96 -3.22 -12.31
C SER A 116 -5.49 -3.39 -12.66
N VAL A 117 -5.15 -3.36 -13.95
CA VAL A 117 -3.75 -3.36 -14.42
C VAL A 117 -2.97 -2.27 -13.67
N CYS A 118 -1.92 -2.69 -12.96
CA CYS A 118 -1.07 -1.79 -12.19
C CYS A 118 0.33 -1.76 -12.81
N PRO A 119 0.76 -0.61 -13.39
CA PRO A 119 2.11 -0.49 -13.93
C PRO A 119 3.21 -0.85 -12.91
N SER A 120 2.97 -0.57 -11.63
CA SER A 120 3.86 -0.90 -10.50
C SER A 120 4.15 -2.38 -10.34
N GLU A 121 3.35 -3.26 -10.95
CA GLU A 121 3.51 -4.70 -10.88
C GLU A 121 4.22 -5.30 -12.10
N ARG A 122 4.75 -4.47 -13.01
CA ARG A 122 5.40 -4.91 -14.26
C ARG A 122 6.57 -5.88 -14.04
N LEU A 123 7.34 -5.70 -12.97
CA LEU A 123 8.49 -6.55 -12.65
C LEU A 123 8.14 -7.63 -11.61
N TYR A 124 7.41 -7.24 -10.57
CA TYR A 124 6.95 -8.14 -9.50
C TYR A 124 5.55 -7.71 -9.10
N SER A 125 4.62 -8.66 -9.01
CA SER A 125 3.30 -8.41 -8.44
C SER A 125 3.34 -8.44 -6.91
N PHE A 126 2.26 -8.01 -6.27
CA PHE A 126 2.09 -8.12 -4.83
C PHE A 126 2.17 -9.59 -4.35
N SER A 127 1.68 -10.54 -5.16
CA SER A 127 1.75 -11.97 -4.85
C SER A 127 3.19 -12.46 -4.77
N ASP A 128 4.08 -11.90 -5.59
CA ASP A 128 5.50 -12.30 -5.68
C ASP A 128 6.38 -11.74 -4.55
N LEU A 129 5.86 -10.81 -3.74
CA LEU A 129 6.59 -10.23 -2.62
C LEU A 129 6.87 -11.30 -1.55
N GLN A 130 8.08 -11.24 -0.99
CA GLN A 130 8.53 -12.20 0.01
C GLN A 130 7.92 -11.89 1.39
N SER A 131 7.32 -12.89 2.05
CA SER A 131 6.73 -12.71 3.38
C SER A 131 7.72 -12.93 4.52
N ASN A 132 8.81 -13.66 4.29
CA ASN A 132 9.80 -14.06 5.31
C ASN A 132 9.16 -14.61 6.60
N THR A 133 7.96 -15.21 6.51
CA THR A 133 7.15 -15.64 7.66
C THR A 133 7.92 -16.64 8.53
N GLU A 134 8.76 -17.46 7.91
CA GLU A 134 9.63 -18.46 8.56
C GLU A 134 10.71 -17.84 9.46
N ARG A 135 11.04 -16.55 9.28
CA ARG A 135 12.05 -15.84 10.06
C ARG A 135 11.45 -15.01 11.19
N LEU A 136 10.12 -14.91 11.28
CA LEU A 136 9.43 -14.16 12.32
C LEU A 136 9.35 -14.98 13.61
N SER A 137 9.61 -14.35 14.76
CA SER A 137 9.32 -14.95 16.07
C SER A 137 7.81 -15.09 16.27
N GLU A 138 7.38 -15.95 17.19
CA GLU A 138 5.94 -16.09 17.50
C GLU A 138 5.34 -14.80 18.05
N GLU A 139 6.07 -14.06 18.88
CA GLU A 139 5.64 -12.73 19.36
C GLU A 139 5.40 -11.74 18.20
N MET A 140 6.29 -11.71 17.21
CA MET A 140 6.09 -10.87 16.02
C MET A 140 4.86 -11.34 15.23
N LYS A 141 4.67 -12.65 15.06
CA LYS A 141 3.49 -13.20 14.38
C LYS A 141 2.21 -12.83 15.12
N ASP A 142 2.19 -12.88 16.45
CA ASP A 142 1.05 -12.47 17.28
C ASP A 142 0.71 -10.99 17.04
N GLY A 143 1.73 -10.11 17.03
CA GLY A 143 1.56 -8.71 16.68
C GLY A 143 0.96 -8.50 15.28
N LEU A 144 1.42 -9.25 14.27
CA LEU A 144 0.86 -9.19 12.92
C LEU A 144 -0.57 -9.73 12.85
N ARG A 145 -0.92 -10.77 13.63
CA ARG A 145 -2.30 -11.28 13.72
C ARG A 145 -3.23 -10.23 14.34
N HIS A 146 -2.77 -9.48 15.35
CA HIS A 146 -3.54 -8.37 15.90
C HIS A 146 -3.75 -7.24 14.89
N LEU A 147 -2.76 -6.93 14.05
CA LEU A 147 -2.92 -5.98 12.94
C LEU A 147 -3.92 -6.50 11.89
N ALA A 148 -3.90 -7.80 11.58
CA ALA A 148 -4.86 -8.43 10.67
C ALA A 148 -6.30 -8.34 11.21
N GLN A 149 -6.51 -8.61 12.50
CA GLN A 149 -7.82 -8.43 13.16
C GLN A 149 -8.26 -6.96 13.16
N THR A 150 -7.32 -6.04 13.39
CA THR A 150 -7.61 -4.59 13.32
C THR A 150 -8.02 -4.18 11.91
N LEU A 151 -7.37 -4.74 10.88
CA LEU A 151 -7.72 -4.53 9.48
C LEU A 151 -9.12 -5.06 9.17
N GLN A 152 -9.45 -6.26 9.60
CA GLN A 152 -10.80 -6.84 9.46
C GLN A 152 -11.87 -5.90 10.05
N LEU A 153 -11.66 -5.43 11.29
CA LEU A 153 -12.58 -4.49 11.92
C LEU A 153 -12.69 -3.17 11.16
N TYR A 154 -11.56 -2.65 10.67
CA TYR A 154 -11.50 -1.41 9.89
C TYR A 154 -12.24 -1.53 8.54
N LEU A 155 -12.10 -2.66 7.85
CA LEU A 155 -12.68 -2.89 6.53
C LEU A 155 -14.14 -3.39 6.57
N LYS A 156 -14.67 -3.72 7.76
CA LYS A 156 -15.99 -4.34 7.96
C LYS A 156 -17.16 -3.66 7.21
N THR A 157 -17.09 -2.35 6.99
CA THR A 157 -18.13 -1.60 6.26
C THR A 157 -18.10 -1.80 4.75
N GLU A 158 -16.96 -2.19 4.19
CA GLU A 158 -16.80 -2.50 2.77
C GLU A 158 -16.69 -4.00 2.49
N ILE A 159 -16.20 -4.78 3.47
CA ILE A 159 -15.97 -6.23 3.38
C ILE A 159 -16.61 -6.88 4.61
N GLN A 160 -17.79 -7.47 4.42
CA GLN A 160 -18.57 -8.09 5.50
C GLN A 160 -18.23 -9.58 5.68
N ASP A 161 -17.87 -10.26 4.59
CA ASP A 161 -17.58 -11.69 4.56
C ASP A 161 -16.22 -11.93 3.90
N GLU A 162 -15.23 -12.27 4.73
CA GLU A 162 -13.87 -12.57 4.27
C GLU A 162 -13.77 -13.88 3.50
N SER A 163 -14.71 -14.81 3.70
CA SER A 163 -14.71 -16.07 2.96
C SER A 163 -14.93 -15.89 1.47
N GLN A 164 -15.46 -14.73 1.06
CA GLN A 164 -15.67 -14.35 -0.33
C GLN A 164 -14.47 -13.64 -0.95
N LEU A 165 -13.43 -13.34 -0.17
CA LEU A 165 -12.21 -12.75 -0.70
C LEU A 165 -11.47 -13.78 -1.57
N PRO A 166 -10.88 -13.35 -2.70
CA PRO A 166 -10.01 -14.22 -3.47
C PRO A 166 -8.88 -14.79 -2.59
N PRO A 167 -8.46 -16.06 -2.77
CA PRO A 167 -7.39 -16.67 -1.96
C PRO A 167 -6.05 -15.89 -1.98
N ALA A 168 -5.83 -15.04 -2.98
CA ALA A 168 -4.68 -14.16 -3.05
C ALA A 168 -4.69 -13.02 -2.01
N ILE A 169 -5.82 -12.79 -1.33
CA ILE A 169 -6.01 -11.74 -0.33
C ILE A 169 -6.11 -12.41 1.04
N ASP A 170 -4.96 -12.52 1.71
CA ASP A 170 -4.85 -12.96 3.09
C ASP A 170 -4.30 -11.80 3.92
N PHE A 171 -5.06 -11.35 4.92
CA PHE A 171 -4.71 -10.17 5.71
C PHE A 171 -3.43 -10.37 6.50
N PHE A 172 -3.19 -11.57 7.05
CA PHE A 172 -1.96 -11.88 7.75
C PHE A 172 -0.77 -11.85 6.78
N GLN A 173 -0.88 -12.46 5.61
CA GLN A 173 0.16 -12.43 4.57
C GLN A 173 0.43 -11.03 4.03
N ILE A 174 -0.57 -10.15 3.98
CA ILE A 174 -0.35 -8.74 3.65
C ILE A 174 0.58 -8.12 4.70
N PHE A 175 0.31 -8.34 5.99
CA PHE A 175 1.14 -7.82 7.08
C PHE A 175 2.50 -8.49 7.23
N THR A 176 2.72 -9.70 6.71
CA THR A 176 4.08 -10.28 6.64
C THR A 176 4.89 -9.67 5.49
N LYS A 177 4.24 -9.24 4.41
CA LYS A 177 4.91 -8.60 3.26
C LYS A 177 5.21 -7.10 3.48
N VAL A 178 4.25 -6.36 4.04
CA VAL A 178 4.34 -4.88 4.19
C VAL A 178 5.64 -4.40 4.88
N PRO A 179 6.10 -4.97 6.01
CA PRO A 179 7.29 -4.50 6.72
C PRO A 179 8.58 -4.48 5.88
N PHE A 180 8.70 -5.37 4.89
CA PHE A 180 9.91 -5.51 4.08
C PHE A 180 9.87 -4.67 2.80
N PHE A 181 8.70 -4.16 2.40
CA PHE A 181 8.49 -3.54 1.08
C PHE A 181 7.86 -2.14 1.13
N VAL A 182 7.72 -1.53 2.32
CA VAL A 182 7.34 -0.12 2.46
C VAL A 182 8.55 0.79 2.34
N LEU A 183 8.47 1.74 1.41
CA LEU A 183 9.40 2.86 1.32
C LEU A 183 8.95 3.98 2.26
N GLY A 184 9.52 4.02 3.47
CA GLY A 184 9.16 4.95 4.54
C GLY A 184 9.23 4.26 5.90
N THR A 185 9.76 4.94 6.91
CA THR A 185 10.03 4.36 8.25
C THR A 185 8.75 3.86 8.92
N PHE A 186 8.58 2.54 8.98
CA PHE A 186 7.92 1.86 10.09
C PHE A 186 8.99 1.00 10.76
N LEU A 187 9.87 1.65 11.52
CA LEU A 187 10.67 0.92 12.49
C LEU A 187 9.71 0.58 13.64
N PHE A 188 9.54 -0.72 13.87
CA PHE A 188 8.90 -1.25 15.07
C PHE A 188 9.61 -0.72 16.32
#